data_AF-A0A1D7XY47-F1
#
_entry.id   AF-A0A1D7XY47-F1
#
_cell.length_a   1.000
_cell.length_b   1.000
_cell.length_c   1.000
_cell.angle_alpha   90.00
_cell.angle_beta   90.00
_cell.angle_gamma   90.00
#
_symmetry.space_group_name_H-M   'P 1'
#
loop_
_entity.id
_entity.type
_entity.pdbx_description
1 polymer ?
#
loop_
_entity_poly.entity_id
_entity_poly.type
_entity_poly.pdbx_seq_one_letter_code
_entity_poly.pdbx_strand_id
1 'polypeptide(L)'
;MQRPIKNIWIESEDKGAIIGGTEEINDNSDVIVTFDDKSKYVATFFTYDNIEYLRQKNRQTGECLDGRFFWASDMIIIERINRKEVVEIIEHLIKEKEFESIFDQITE
;
A
#
# COMPACT_ATOMS: atom_id res chain seq x y z
N MET A 1 -5.94 18.19 17.01
CA MET A 1 -7.21 17.47 16.80
C MET A 1 -6.98 16.48 15.68
N GLN A 2 -7.39 15.23 15.84
CA GLN A 2 -7.27 14.20 14.80
C GLN A 2 -8.15 14.63 13.63
N ARG A 3 -7.59 14.73 12.42
CA ARG A 3 -8.33 15.17 11.22
C ARG A 3 -9.23 14.01 10.79
N PRO A 4 -10.56 14.19 10.67
CA PRO A 4 -11.43 13.08 10.27
C PRO A 4 -11.12 12.63 8.84
N ILE A 5 -11.12 11.32 8.63
CA ILE A 5 -10.99 10.71 7.31
C ILE A 5 -12.30 10.94 6.56
N LYS A 6 -12.20 11.52 5.37
CA LYS A 6 -13.33 11.74 4.45
C LYS A 6 -13.53 10.55 3.52
N ASN A 7 -12.43 10.00 2.99
CA ASN A 7 -12.46 8.89 2.04
C ASN A 7 -11.15 8.10 2.07
N ILE A 8 -11.24 6.79 1.83
CA ILE A 8 -10.10 5.91 1.55
C ILE A 8 -10.38 5.26 0.19
N TRP A 9 -9.51 5.54 -0.78
CA TRP A 9 -9.51 4.91 -2.09
C TRP A 9 -8.42 3.85 -2.15
N ILE A 10 -8.75 2.66 -2.65
CA ILE A 10 -7.85 1.50 -2.78
C ILE A 10 -7.88 1.10 -4.26
N GLU A 11 -6.74 1.24 -4.95
CA GLU A 11 -6.67 1.07 -6.40
C GLU A 11 -7.18 -0.30 -6.87
N SER A 12 -6.74 -1.37 -6.20
CA SER A 12 -7.05 -2.75 -6.58
C SER A 12 -8.53 -3.10 -6.49
N GLU A 13 -9.36 -2.32 -5.80
CA GLU A 13 -10.82 -2.51 -5.83
C GLU A 13 -11.45 -2.03 -7.15
N ASP A 14 -10.81 -1.09 -7.83
CA ASP A 14 -11.23 -0.60 -9.15
C ASP A 14 -10.54 -1.35 -10.30
N LYS A 15 -9.32 -1.84 -10.07
CA LYS A 15 -8.46 -2.42 -11.11
C LYS A 15 -8.32 -3.94 -11.04
N GLY A 16 -8.73 -4.53 -9.93
CA GLY A 16 -8.40 -5.91 -9.59
C GLY A 16 -6.94 -6.05 -9.15
N ALA A 17 -6.55 -7.28 -8.82
CA ALA A 17 -5.18 -7.58 -8.45
C ALA A 17 -4.19 -7.39 -9.61
N ILE A 18 -2.90 -7.27 -9.27
CA ILE A 18 -1.84 -7.27 -10.27
C ILE A 18 -1.88 -8.50 -11.19
N ILE A 19 -1.30 -8.36 -12.39
CA ILE A 19 -1.19 -9.47 -13.35
C ILE A 19 -0.38 -10.61 -12.75
N GLY A 20 -0.97 -11.81 -12.73
CA GLY A 20 -0.36 -13.00 -12.12
C GLY A 20 -0.48 -13.07 -10.60
N GLY A 21 -1.14 -12.07 -9.99
CA GLY A 21 -1.47 -12.00 -8.57
C GLY A 21 -2.76 -12.72 -8.21
N THR A 22 -3.20 -12.50 -6.97
CA THR A 22 -4.47 -12.99 -6.43
C THR A 22 -5.02 -11.90 -5.52
N GLU A 23 -6.29 -11.53 -5.73
CA GLU A 23 -6.96 -10.48 -4.95
C GLU A 23 -6.73 -10.65 -3.45
N GLU A 24 -6.47 -9.52 -2.80
CA GLU A 24 -6.17 -9.37 -1.37
C GLU A 24 -4.90 -10.08 -0.87
N ILE A 25 -4.41 -11.14 -1.53
CA ILE A 25 -3.39 -12.05 -0.98
C ILE A 25 -2.04 -11.89 -1.68
N ASN A 26 -1.96 -11.89 -3.00
CA ASN A 26 -0.74 -11.64 -3.77
C ASN A 26 -1.00 -10.41 -4.63
N ASP A 27 -0.89 -9.24 -4.00
CA ASP A 27 -1.26 -7.99 -4.63
C ASP A 27 -0.42 -6.81 -4.11
N ASN A 28 -0.41 -5.74 -4.89
CA ASN A 28 -0.03 -4.41 -4.42
C ASN A 28 -1.02 -3.37 -4.92
N SER A 29 -1.22 -2.31 -4.15
CA SER A 29 -2.29 -1.36 -4.37
C SER A 29 -1.94 -0.01 -3.78
N ASP A 30 -2.11 1.05 -4.57
CA ASP A 30 -2.06 2.40 -4.04
C ASP A 30 -3.29 2.69 -3.17
N VAL A 31 -3.04 3.27 -1.99
CA VAL A 31 -4.08 3.69 -1.06
C VAL A 31 -3.99 5.19 -0.86
N ILE A 32 -5.05 5.89 -1.24
CA ILE A 32 -5.17 7.35 -1.05
C ILE A 32 -6.16 7.64 0.07
N VAL A 33 -5.66 8.29 1.12
CA VAL A 33 -6.46 8.80 2.23
C VAL A 33 -6.74 10.27 2.01
N THR A 34 -8.00 10.65 1.95
CA THR A 34 -8.45 12.04 1.90
C THR A 34 -9.06 12.43 3.24
N PHE A 35 -8.58 13.51 3.84
CA PHE A 35 -9.14 14.07 5.05
C PHE A 35 -10.18 15.16 4.75
N ASP A 36 -10.97 15.55 5.75
CA ASP A 36 -11.99 16.59 5.62
C ASP A 36 -11.43 17.98 5.27
N ASP A 37 -10.18 18.26 5.67
CA ASP A 37 -9.44 19.47 5.28
C ASP A 37 -8.96 19.45 3.83
N LYS A 38 -9.31 18.40 3.07
CA LYS A 38 -8.92 18.11 1.69
C LYS A 38 -7.46 17.73 1.49
N SER A 39 -6.67 17.62 2.56
CA SER A 39 -5.33 17.03 2.45
C SER A 39 -5.46 15.58 1.99
N LYS A 40 -4.51 15.16 1.15
CA LYS A 40 -4.44 13.82 0.59
C LYS A 40 -3.08 13.24 0.81
N TYR A 41 -3.07 11.95 1.10
CA TYR A 41 -1.88 11.19 1.41
C TYR A 41 -1.93 9.86 0.66
N VAL A 42 -0.79 9.37 0.20
CA VAL A 42 -0.65 8.11 -0.54
C VAL A 42 0.40 7.21 0.10
N ALA A 43 0.13 5.91 0.08
CA ALA A 43 1.11 4.87 0.33
C ALA A 43 0.79 3.68 -0.59
N THR A 44 1.80 2.94 -1.01
CA THR A 44 1.62 1.71 -1.79
C THR A 44 1.71 0.52 -0.86
N PHE A 45 0.60 -0.21 -0.73
CA PHE A 45 0.52 -1.40 0.09
C PHE A 45 0.95 -2.61 -0.72
N PHE A 46 1.76 -3.47 -0.13
CA PHE A 46 2.18 -4.76 -0.69
C PHE A 46 1.81 -5.86 0.29
N THR A 47 1.33 -6.99 -0.20
CA THR A 47 1.24 -8.17 0.67
C THR A 47 2.59 -8.86 0.81
N TYR A 48 2.80 -9.57 1.92
CA TYR A 48 4.00 -10.40 2.07
C TYR A 48 4.16 -11.43 0.94
N ASP A 49 3.05 -12.05 0.52
CA ASP A 49 3.03 -12.99 -0.61
C ASP A 49 3.38 -12.29 -1.93
N ASN A 50 2.99 -11.01 -2.10
CA ASN A 50 3.39 -10.23 -3.26
C ASN A 50 4.89 -9.95 -3.30
N ILE A 51 5.48 -9.62 -2.15
CA ILE A 51 6.94 -9.42 -2.06
C ILE A 51 7.68 -10.70 -2.43
N GLU A 52 7.24 -11.86 -1.95
CA GLU A 52 7.88 -13.13 -2.31
C GLU A 52 7.66 -13.47 -3.79
N TYR A 53 6.46 -13.26 -4.33
CA TYR A 53 6.17 -13.43 -5.75
C TYR A 53 7.10 -12.56 -6.61
N LEU A 54 7.21 -11.27 -6.30
CA LEU A 54 8.08 -10.33 -7.01
C LEU A 54 9.55 -10.74 -6.90
N ARG A 55 10.00 -11.19 -5.72
CA ARG A 55 11.37 -11.68 -5.53
C ARG A 55 11.69 -12.87 -6.42
N GLN A 56 10.79 -13.84 -6.51
CA GLN A 56 10.97 -15.02 -7.36
C GLN A 56 10.91 -14.67 -8.85
N LYS A 57 9.98 -13.79 -9.25
CA LYS A 57 9.91 -13.24 -10.60
C LYS A 57 11.23 -12.57 -10.97
N ASN A 58 11.72 -11.68 -10.12
CA ASN A 58 12.95 -10.92 -10.33
C ASN A 58 14.20 -11.82 -10.40
N ARG A 59 14.23 -12.92 -9.65
CA ARG A 59 15.28 -13.94 -9.77
C ARG A 59 15.30 -14.61 -11.15
N GLN A 60 14.13 -14.79 -11.78
CA GLN A 60 14.02 -15.40 -13.10
C GLN A 60 14.29 -14.40 -14.23
N THR A 61 13.92 -13.13 -14.04
CA THR A 61 14.04 -12.09 -15.07
C THR A 61 15.35 -11.30 -15.01
N GLY A 62 16.10 -11.40 -13.90
CA GLY A 62 17.32 -10.61 -13.64
C GLY A 62 17.04 -9.20 -13.09
N GLU A 63 15.77 -8.84 -12.91
CA GLU A 63 15.36 -7.57 -12.31
C GLU A 63 15.83 -7.47 -10.85
N CYS A 64 16.00 -6.23 -10.36
CA CYS A 64 16.42 -5.93 -8.99
C CYS A 64 17.63 -6.77 -8.52
N LEU A 65 18.65 -6.88 -9.38
CA LEU A 65 19.86 -7.68 -9.16
C LEU A 65 19.52 -9.14 -8.82
N ASP A 66 18.83 -9.82 -9.73
CA ASP A 66 18.35 -11.21 -9.59
C ASP A 66 17.47 -11.41 -8.33
N GLY A 67 16.65 -10.41 -8.00
CA GLY A 67 15.79 -10.40 -6.82
C GLY A 67 16.52 -10.30 -5.48
N ARG A 68 17.76 -9.76 -5.46
CA ARG A 68 18.49 -9.51 -4.19
C ARG A 68 17.93 -8.35 -3.39
N PHE A 69 17.23 -7.43 -4.05
CA PHE A 69 16.49 -6.36 -3.39
C PHE A 69 15.15 -6.15 -4.09
N PHE A 70 14.28 -5.38 -3.44
CA PHE A 70 13.07 -4.82 -4.02
C PHE A 70 12.83 -3.48 -3.35
N TRP A 71 12.26 -2.51 -4.06
CA TRP A 71 11.93 -1.20 -3.51
C TRP A 71 10.74 -0.61 -4.27
N ALA A 72 9.99 0.22 -3.56
CA ALA A 72 8.96 1.12 -4.05
C ALA A 72 8.93 2.34 -3.12
N SER A 73 8.49 3.49 -3.61
CA SER A 73 8.21 4.64 -2.74
C SER A 73 7.02 4.32 -1.82
N ASP A 74 7.01 4.89 -0.63
CA ASP A 74 5.86 4.91 0.29
C ASP A 74 5.30 3.51 0.59
N MET A 75 6.20 2.53 0.66
CA MET A 75 5.87 1.12 0.78
C MET A 75 5.43 0.77 2.20
N ILE A 76 4.31 0.05 2.29
CA ILE A 76 3.87 -0.65 3.51
C ILE A 76 3.65 -2.12 3.17
N ILE A 77 4.19 -3.04 3.98
CA ILE A 77 4.00 -4.48 3.78
C ILE A 77 2.99 -5.00 4.79
N ILE A 78 1.95 -5.68 4.32
CA ILE A 78 0.82 -6.13 5.13
C ILE A 78 0.44 -7.59 4.81
N GLU A 79 -0.49 -8.16 5.58
CA GLU A 79 -0.96 -9.53 5.36
C GLU A 79 -1.95 -9.58 4.17
N ARG A 80 -3.01 -8.76 4.18
CA ARG A 80 -4.00 -8.72 3.09
C ARG A 80 -4.46 -7.32 2.71
N ILE A 81 -4.52 -7.05 1.41
CA ILE A 81 -5.08 -5.81 0.87
C ILE A 81 -6.60 -5.97 0.72
N ASN A 82 -7.30 -6.06 1.84
CA ASN A 82 -8.76 -5.92 1.90
C ASN A 82 -9.13 -4.63 2.65
N ARG A 83 -10.30 -4.06 2.34
CA ARG A 83 -10.75 -2.80 2.95
C ARG A 83 -10.68 -2.80 4.47
N LYS A 84 -11.07 -3.90 5.11
CA LYS A 84 -11.11 -3.97 6.58
C LYS A 84 -9.71 -3.78 7.17
N GLU A 85 -8.74 -4.55 6.71
CA GLU A 85 -7.36 -4.48 7.21
C GLU A 85 -6.69 -3.15 6.85
N VAL A 86 -6.91 -2.63 5.64
CA VAL A 86 -6.38 -1.31 5.23
C VAL A 86 -6.89 -0.21 6.16
N VAL A 87 -8.20 -0.20 6.48
CA VAL A 87 -8.79 0.77 7.40
C VAL A 87 -8.22 0.62 8.81
N GLU A 88 -8.15 -0.61 9.33
CA GLU A 88 -7.59 -0.88 10.68
C GLU A 88 -6.14 -0.40 10.81
N ILE A 89 -5.32 -0.59 9.77
CA ILE A 89 -3.93 -0.12 9.73
C ILE A 89 -3.87 1.41 9.69
N ILE A 90 -4.65 2.07 8.84
CA ILE A 90 -4.69 3.54 8.76
C ILE A 90 -5.10 4.13 10.12
N GLU A 91 -6.15 3.59 10.75
CA GLU A 91 -6.60 4.04 12.07
C GLU A 91 -5.54 3.85 13.14
N HIS A 92 -4.82 2.72 13.12
CA HIS A 92 -3.69 2.46 14.01
C HIS A 92 -2.58 3.49 13.81
N LEU A 93 -2.14 3.72 12.57
CA LEU A 93 -1.07 4.68 12.26
C LEU A 93 -1.42 6.12 12.68
N ILE A 94 -2.68 6.54 12.52
CA ILE A 94 -3.12 7.86 12.98
C ILE A 94 -3.12 7.91 14.52
N LYS A 95 -3.58 6.85 15.19
CA LYS A 95 -3.59 6.76 16.65
C LYS A 95 -2.18 6.84 17.24
N GLU A 96 -1.22 6.14 16.63
CA GLU A 96 0.19 6.13 17.06
C GLU A 96 0.98 7.36 16.55
N LYS A 97 0.36 8.24 15.76
CA LYS A 97 0.95 9.45 15.15
C LYS A 97 2.10 9.16 14.18
N GLU A 98 2.07 8.00 13.55
CA GLU A 98 3.05 7.55 12.55
C GLU A 98 2.56 7.79 11.11
N PHE A 99 1.26 8.08 10.94
CA PHE A 99 0.63 8.23 9.62
C PHE A 99 1.38 9.16 8.67
N GLU A 100 1.67 10.40 9.08
CA GLU A 100 2.35 11.40 8.24
C GLU A 100 3.84 11.10 8.00
N SER A 101 4.41 10.09 8.66
CA SER A 101 5.80 9.63 8.43
C SER A 101 5.90 8.44 7.48
N ILE A 102 4.77 7.76 7.27
CA ILE A 102 4.68 6.54 6.45
C ILE A 102 3.98 6.84 5.12
N PHE A 103 2.94 7.68 5.15
CA PHE A 103 2.27 8.14 3.94
C PHE A 103 2.87 9.45 3.45
N ASP A 104 3.06 9.53 2.14
CA ASP A 104 3.51 10.74 1.47
C ASP A 104 2.32 11.67 1.20
N GLN A 105 2.52 12.96 1.48
CA GLN A 105 1.50 13.96 1.19
C GLN A 105 1.48 14.25 -0.31
N ILE A 106 0.29 14.19 -0.91
CA ILE A 106 0.09 14.62 -2.30
C ILE A 106 0.07 16.15 -2.32
N THR A 107 1.17 16.75 -2.78
CA THR A 107 1.27 18.20 -3.02
C THR A 107 1.13 18.49 -4.52
N GLU A 108 0.36 19.52 -4.87
CA GLU A 108 0.24 20.05 -6.24
C GLU A 108 1.55 20.71 -6.73
#